data_AF-A0A5E6QTQ6-F1
#
_entry.id   AF-A0A5E6QTQ6-F1
#
_cell.length_a   1.000
_cell.length_b   1.000
_cell.length_c   1.000
_cell.angle_alpha   90.00
_cell.angle_beta   90.00
_cell.angle_gamma   90.00
#
_symmetry.space_group_name_H-M   'P 1'
#
loop_
_entity.id
_entity.type
_entity.pdbx_description
1 polymer ?
#
loop_
_entity_poly.entity_id
_entity_poly.type
_entity_poly.pdbx_seq_one_letter_code
_entity_poly.pdbx_strand_id
1 'polypeptide(L)' 'MKHVSAVSLLDQCATNYERNAIIQEKEGRYDDAANSRTIASDYRQAIETLQAE' A
#
# COMPACT_ATOMS: atom_id res chain seq x y z
N MET A 1 9.48 16.30 -10.19
CA MET A 1 8.25 15.53 -10.43
C MET A 1 7.07 16.35 -9.94
N LYS A 2 6.02 16.43 -10.74
CA LYS A 2 4.68 16.84 -10.27
C LYS A 2 4.28 15.77 -9.23
N HIS A 3 3.71 16.13 -8.09
CA HIS A 3 3.23 15.16 -7.06
C HIS A 3 4.27 14.45 -6.15
N VAL A 4 5.52 14.92 -6.00
CA VAL A 4 6.53 14.29 -5.10
C VAL A 4 5.99 13.96 -3.70
N SER A 5 5.33 14.91 -3.05
CA SER A 5 4.79 14.72 -1.69
C SER A 5 3.66 13.68 -1.67
N ALA A 6 2.79 13.66 -2.68
CA ALA A 6 1.69 12.70 -2.77
C ALA A 6 2.23 11.27 -3.00
N VAL A 7 3.19 11.12 -3.91
CA VAL A 7 3.87 9.83 -4.14
C VAL A 7 4.54 9.32 -2.87
N SER A 8 5.24 10.18 -2.13
CA SER A 8 5.89 9.78 -0.87
C SER A 8 4.88 9.34 0.20
N LEU A 9 3.73 10.02 0.31
CA LEU A 9 2.67 9.61 1.24
C LEU A 9 2.04 8.28 0.85
N LEU A 10 1.74 8.08 -0.44
CA LEU A 10 1.18 6.83 -0.96
C LEU A 10 2.14 5.65 -0.75
N ASP A 11 3.44 5.85 -0.95
CA ASP A 11 4.47 4.83 -0.74
C ASP A 11 4.57 4.41 0.73
N GLN A 12 4.50 5.38 1.66
CA GLN A 12 4.44 5.11 3.09
C GLN A 12 3.17 4.33 3.47
N CYS A 13 2.02 4.71 2.91
CA CYS A 13 0.77 3.98 3.12
C CYS A 13 0.86 2.54 2.61
N ALA A 14 1.33 2.33 1.39
CA ALA A 14 1.52 0.99 0.82
C ALA A 14 2.40 0.12 1.71
N THR A 15 3.56 0.63 2.11
CA THR A 15 4.51 -0.07 3.00
C THR A 15 3.88 -0.43 4.35
N ASN A 16 3.07 0.46 4.93
CA ASN A 16 2.41 0.19 6.20
C ASN A 16 1.37 -0.93 6.08
N TYR A 17 0.58 -0.95 5.01
CA TYR A 17 -0.39 -2.01 4.76
C TYR A 17 0.28 -3.37 4.48
N GLU A 18 1.44 -3.40 3.82
CA GLU A 18 2.21 -4.64 3.68
C GLU A 18 2.71 -5.18 5.01
N ARG A 19 3.21 -4.31 5.89
CA ARG A 19 3.61 -4.69 7.25
C ARG A 19 2.42 -5.22 8.05
N ASN A 20 1.26 -4.58 7.92
CA ASN A 20 0.03 -5.05 8.55
C ASN A 20 -0.37 -6.43 8.04
N ALA A 21 -0.28 -6.68 6.73
CA ALA A 21 -0.58 -7.99 6.17
C ALA A 21 0.31 -9.09 6.77
N ILE A 22 1.62 -8.83 6.90
CA ILE A 22 2.57 -9.78 7.51
C ILE A 22 2.22 -10.05 8.98
N ILE A 23 1.82 -9.02 9.74
CA ILE A 23 1.41 -9.17 11.14
C ILE A 23 0.11 -9.99 11.22
N GLN A 24 -0.88 -9.65 10.41
CA GLN A 24 -2.19 -10.30 10.36
C GLN A 24 -2.07 -11.78 9.99
N GLU A 25 -1.18 -12.15 9.07
CA GLU A 25 -0.90 -13.57 8.78
C GLU A 25 -0.33 -14.33 9.97
N LYS A 26 0.60 -13.70 10.72
CA LYS A 26 1.17 -14.30 11.93
C LYS A 26 0.13 -14.43 13.05
N GLU A 27 -0.87 -13.57 13.06
CA GLU A 27 -2.03 -13.62 13.97
C GLU A 27 -3.13 -14.61 13.50
N GLY A 28 -2.99 -15.22 12.32
CA GLY A 28 -4.01 -16.10 11.73
C GLY A 28 -5.21 -15.36 11.13
N ARG A 29 -5.13 -14.04 10.97
CA ARG A 29 -6.16 -13.16 10.39
C ARG A 29 -5.97 -13.05 8.88
N TYR A 30 -6.19 -14.15 8.16
CA TYR A 30 -5.87 -14.25 6.74
C TYR A 30 -6.71 -13.34 5.84
N ASP A 31 -7.99 -13.15 6.15
CA ASP A 31 -8.86 -12.25 5.38
C ASP A 31 -8.42 -10.79 5.52
N ASP A 32 -8.05 -10.37 6.73
CA ASP A 32 -7.51 -9.03 6.98
C ASP A 32 -6.17 -8.84 6.26
N ALA A 33 -5.32 -9.87 6.25
CA ALA A 33 -4.05 -9.83 5.53
C ALA A 33 -4.24 -9.69 4.02
N ALA A 34 -5.18 -10.43 3.45
CA ALA A 34 -5.55 -10.32 2.04
C ALA A 34 -6.07 -8.90 1.73
N ASN A 35 -6.96 -8.36 2.56
CA ASN A 35 -7.47 -7.01 2.40
C ASN A 35 -6.36 -5.95 2.49
N SER A 36 -5.44 -6.07 3.46
CA SER A 36 -4.29 -5.15 3.58
C SER A 36 -3.39 -5.19 2.35
N ARG A 37 -3.18 -6.37 1.74
CA ARG A 37 -2.42 -6.48 0.47
C ARG A 37 -3.12 -5.81 -0.69
N THR A 38 -4.44 -5.97 -0.81
CA THR A 38 -5.22 -5.28 -1.84
C THR A 38 -5.06 -3.77 -1.72
N ILE A 39 -5.21 -3.23 -0.50
CA ILE A 39 -5.04 -1.79 -0.26
C ILE A 39 -3.62 -1.31 -0.61
N ALA A 40 -2.58 -2.08 -0.25
CA ALA A 40 -1.21 -1.74 -0.64
C ALA A 40 -1.02 -1.71 -2.17
N SER A 41 -1.65 -2.66 -2.88
CA SER A 41 -1.64 -2.70 -4.35
C SER A 41 -2.35 -1.48 -4.96
N ASP A 42 -3.48 -1.06 -4.41
CA ASP A 42 -4.22 0.11 -4.87
C ASP A 42 -3.40 1.39 -4.74
N TYR A 43 -2.67 1.56 -3.63
CA TYR A 43 -1.76 2.69 -3.47
C TYR A 43 -0.62 2.68 -4.49
N ARG A 44 -0.07 1.51 -4.82
CA ARG A 44 0.95 1.39 -5.87
C ARG A 44 0.41 1.77 -7.24
N GLN A 45 -0.80 1.33 -7.57
CA GLN A 45 -1.45 1.72 -8.82
C GLN A 45 -1.66 3.24 -8.90
N ALA A 46 -2.01 3.88 -7.78
CA ALA A 46 -2.14 5.33 -7.70
C ALA A 46 -0.79 6.04 -7.90
N ILE A 47 0.31 5.51 -7.36
CA ILE A 47 1.66 6.04 -7.57
C ILE A 47 2.03 5.98 -9.05
N GLU A 48 1.82 4.83 -9.70
CA GLU A 48 2.09 4.67 -11.14
C GLU A 48 1.32 5.69 -11.98
N THR A 49 0.05 5.91 -11.65
CA THR A 49 -0.80 6.90 -12.33
C THR A 49 -0.23 8.31 -12.18
N LEU A 50 0.14 8.72 -10.96
CA LEU A 50 0.70 10.06 -10.70
C LEU A 50 2.09 10.27 -11.31
N GLN A 51 2.87 9.20 -11.49
CA GLN A 51 4.19 9.27 -12.11
C GLN A 51 4.14 9.34 -13.64
N ALA A 52 3.02 8.93 -14.24
CA ALA A 52 2.77 9.02 -15.68
C ALA A 52 2.28 10.42 -16.14
N GLU A 53 1.94 11.32 -15.20
CA GLU A 53 1.50 12.71 -15.43
C GLU A 53 2.65 13.75 -15.49
#